data_AF-A0A524EAD7-F1
#
_entry.id   AF-A0A524EAD7-F1
#
_cell.length_a   1.000
_cell.length_b   1.000
_cell.length_c   1.000
_cell.angle_alpha   90.00
_cell.angle_beta   90.00
_cell.angle_gamma   90.00
#
_symmetry.space_group_name_H-M   'P 1'
#
loop_
_entity.id
_entity.type
_entity.pdbx_description
1 polymer ?
#
loop_
_entity_poly.entity_id
_entity_poly.type
_entity_poly.pdbx_seq_one_letter_code
_entity_poly.pdbx_strand_id
1 'polypeptide(L)' 'MNSEFKISVPDEFHEKLKKLANLLNISLQELTRLAFKEFFELIRNDPEIFLDDFGLIDKLKDIID' A
#
# COMPACT_ATOMS: atom_id res chain seq x y z
N MET A 1 -0.43 -22.56 7.73
CA MET A 1 -1.00 -21.67 8.76
C MET A 1 -1.28 -20.34 8.09
N ASN A 2 -2.54 -19.94 7.95
CA ASN A 2 -2.87 -18.60 7.45
C ASN A 2 -2.73 -17.63 8.62
N SER A 3 -1.59 -16.96 8.71
CA SER A 3 -1.38 -15.90 9.68
C SER A 3 -2.31 -14.74 9.33
N GLU A 4 -3.33 -14.48 10.14
CA GLU A 4 -4.12 -13.26 10.01
C GLU A 4 -3.27 -12.07 10.47
N PHE A 5 -2.82 -11.27 9.51
CA PHE A 5 -2.16 -10.00 9.80
C PHE A 5 -3.20 -8.94 10.11
N LYS A 6 -3.12 -8.36 11.30
CA LYS A 6 -3.96 -7.22 11.70
C LYS A 6 -3.20 -5.94 11.41
N ILE A 7 -3.86 -5.04 10.68
CA ILE A 7 -3.34 -3.70 10.38
C ILE A 7 -4.21 -2.72 11.14
N SER A 8 -3.59 -1.92 12.02
CA SER A 8 -4.25 -0.78 12.64
C SER A 8 -4.02 0.45 11.76
N VAL A 9 -5.11 1.11 11.40
CA VAL A 9 -5.12 2.39 10.71
C VAL A 9 -5.82 3.42 11.59
N PRO A 10 -5.40 4.70 11.56
CA PRO A 10 -6.09 5.75 12.31
C PRO A 10 -7.56 5.85 11.89
N ASP A 11 -8.44 6.18 12.83
CA ASP A 11 -9.91 6.20 12.63
C ASP A 11 -10.33 7.07 11.44
N GLU A 12 -9.65 8.20 11.22
CA GLU A 12 -9.92 9.09 10.08
C GLU A 12 -9.73 8.36 8.74
N PHE A 13 -8.66 7.57 8.61
CA PHE A 13 -8.39 6.80 7.39
C PHE A 13 -9.36 5.62 7.26
N HIS A 14 -9.70 4.98 8.37
CA HIS A 14 -10.69 3.89 8.37
C HIS A 14 -12.05 4.35 7.83
N GLU A 15 -12.53 5.53 8.25
CA GLU A 15 -13.79 6.09 7.76
C GLU A 15 -13.72 6.49 6.27
N LYS A 16 -12.57 7.01 5.81
CA LYS A 16 -12.34 7.26 4.37
C LYS A 16 -12.37 5.95 3.56
N LEU A 17 -11.72 4.90 4.05
CA LEU A 17 -11.69 3.60 3.38
C LEU A 17 -13.08 2.95 3.34
N LYS A 18 -13.88 3.05 4.41
CA LYS A 18 -15.28 2.59 4.41
C LYS A 18 -16.12 3.31 3.36
N LYS A 19 -16.01 4.64 3.26
CA LYS A 19 -16.72 5.42 2.23
C LYS A 19 -16.33 4.96 0.83
N LEU A 20 -15.04 4.76 0.58
CA LEU A 20 -14.54 4.28 -0.71
C LEU A 20 -15.05 2.87 -1.03
N ALA A 21 -14.99 1.94 -0.07
CA ALA A 21 -15.48 0.57 -0.23
C ALA A 21 -16.98 0.54 -0.57
N ASN A 22 -17.79 1.38 0.09
CA ASN A 22 -19.21 1.54 -0.20
C ASN A 22 -19.45 2.09 -1.62
N LEU A 23 -18.70 3.11 -2.05
CA LEU A 23 -18.82 3.68 -3.40
C LEU A 23 -18.49 2.65 -4.49
N LEU A 24 -17.52 1.77 -4.23
CA LEU A 24 -17.09 0.71 -5.13
C LEU A 24 -17.92 -0.57 -5.01
N ASN A 25 -18.87 -0.62 -4.06
CA ASN A 25 -19.69 -1.79 -3.75
C ASN A 25 -18.87 -3.06 -3.48
N ILE A 26 -17.79 -2.92 -2.71
CA ILE A 26 -16.93 -4.04 -2.26
C ILE A 26 -16.75 -4.01 -0.75
N SER A 27 -16.32 -5.13 -0.17
CA SER A 27 -15.99 -5.17 1.26
C SER A 27 -14.71 -4.37 1.52
N LEU A 28 -14.58 -3.83 2.74
CA LEU A 28 -13.35 -3.16 3.17
C LEU A 28 -12.12 -4.09 3.09
N GLN A 29 -12.31 -5.38 3.38
CA GLN A 29 -11.27 -6.39 3.27
C GLN A 29 -10.82 -6.60 1.83
N GLU A 30 -11.74 -6.61 0.88
CA GLU A 30 -11.44 -6.71 -0.55
C GLU A 30 -10.73 -5.46 -1.07
N LEU A 31 -11.21 -4.27 -0.68
CA LEU A 31 -10.54 -3.01 -1.01
C LEU A 31 -9.08 -3.00 -0.50
N THR A 32 -8.87 -3.45 0.73
CA THR A 32 -7.54 -3.56 1.33
C THR A 32 -6.68 -4.55 0.53
N ARG A 33 -7.22 -5.71 0.18
CA ARG A 33 -6.53 -6.73 -0.63
C ARG A 33 -6.09 -6.18 -1.99
N LEU A 34 -6.96 -5.42 -2.66
CA LEU A 34 -6.67 -4.79 -3.95
C LEU A 34 -5.56 -3.74 -3.82
N ALA A 35 -5.65 -2.86 -2.81
CA ALA A 35 -4.64 -1.84 -2.56
C ALA A 35 -3.25 -2.45 -2.33
N PHE A 36 -3.15 -3.51 -1.51
CA PHE A 36 -1.89 -4.21 -1.31
C PHE A 36 -1.39 -4.88 -2.59
N LYS A 37 -2.28 -5.49 -3.38
CA LYS A 37 -1.89 -6.11 -4.65
C LYS A 37 -1.29 -5.07 -5.60
N GLU A 38 -1.94 -3.92 -5.78
CA GLU A 38 -1.44 -2.85 -6.64
C GLU A 38 -0.10 -2.31 -6.15
N PHE A 39 0.05 -2.11 -4.83
CA PHE A 39 1.31 -1.70 -4.23
C PHE A 39 2.46 -2.67 -4.51
N PHE A 40 2.23 -3.98 -4.35
CA PHE A 40 3.24 -5.00 -4.66
C PHE A 40 3.55 -5.11 -6.15
N GLU A 41 2.56 -4.94 -7.03
CA GLU A 41 2.78 -4.89 -8.47
C GLU A 41 3.64 -3.68 -8.86
N LEU A 42 3.39 -2.51 -8.27
CA LEU A 42 4.21 -1.31 -8.47
C LEU A 42 5.67 -1.57 -8.05
N ILE A 43 5.89 -2.08 -6.84
CA ILE A 43 7.25 -2.41 -6.36
C ILE A 43 7.95 -3.41 -7.27
N ARG A 44 7.21 -4.43 -7.75
CA ARG A 44 7.79 -5.51 -8.54
C ARG A 44 8.15 -5.07 -9.95
N ASN A 45 7.29 -4.31 -10.61
CA ASN A 45 7.43 -3.99 -12.02
C ASN A 45 8.21 -2.69 -12.23
N ASP A 46 8.06 -1.72 -11.32
CA ASP A 46 8.68 -0.40 -11.41
C ASP A 46 9.34 -0.01 -10.07
N PRO A 47 10.34 -0.80 -9.60
CA PRO A 47 10.99 -0.56 -8.31
C PRO A 47 11.69 0.80 -8.24
N GLU A 48 12.20 1.32 -9.36
CA GLU A 48 12.82 2.66 -9.41
C GLU A 48 11.79 3.74 -9.11
N ILE A 49 10.60 3.70 -9.75
CA ILE A 49 9.52 4.67 -9.48
C ILE A 49 9.10 4.59 -8.01
N PHE A 50 8.91 3.38 -7.48
CA PHE A 50 8.59 3.20 -6.08
C PHE A 50 9.67 3.79 -5.16
N LEU A 51 10.95 3.50 -5.42
CA LEU A 51 12.04 4.01 -4.59
C LEU A 51 12.16 5.54 -4.70
N ASP A 52 11.83 6.14 -5.85
CA ASP A 52 11.85 7.58 -6.07
C ASP A 52 10.71 8.27 -5.30
N ASP A 53 9.49 7.76 -5.42
CA ASP A 53 8.29 8.30 -4.74
C ASP A 53 8.44 8.33 -3.21
N PHE A 54 9.24 7.42 -2.64
CA PHE A 54 9.53 7.36 -1.21
C PHE A 54 10.84 8.07 -0.81
N GLY A 55 11.53 8.72 -1.76
CA GLY A 55 12.81 9.39 -1.54
C GLY A 55 13.90 8.43 -1.04
N LEU A 56 13.82 7.16 -1.44
CA LEU A 56 14.74 6.09 -1.07
C LEU A 56 15.85 5.92 -2.10
N ILE A 57 15.63 6.32 -3.36
CA ILE A 57 16.69 6.31 -4.39
C ILE A 57 17.89 7.13 -3.93
N ASP A 58 17.68 8.35 -3.44
CA ASP A 58 18.80 9.22 -3.04
C ASP A 58 19.56 8.66 -1.84
N LYS A 59 18.84 8.04 -0.88
CA LYS A 59 19.46 7.33 0.25
C LYS A 59 20.25 6.10 -0.19
N LEU A 60 19.83 5.42 -1.26
CA LEU A 60 20.56 4.27 -1.82
C LEU A 60 21.82 4.71 -2.55
N LYS A 61 21.78 5.84 -3.28
CA LYS A 61 22.96 6.42 -3.94
C LYS A 61 24.03 6.75 -2.90
N ASP A 62 23.66 7.41 -1.81
CA ASP A 62 24.58 7.77 -0.70
C ASP A 62 25.25 6.56 0.00
N ILE A 63 24.69 5.34 -0.15
CA ILE A 63 25.25 4.11 0.44
C ILE A 63 26.17 3.37 -0.55
N ILE A 64 25.93 3.53 -1.85
CA ILE A 64 26.69 2.84 -2.91
C ILE A 64 27.94 3.63 -3.31
N ASP A 65 27.90 4.96 -3.19
CA ASP A 65 29.07 5.85 -3.35
C ASP A 65 30.07 5.75 -2.18
#